data_AF-A0A0Q5ZAX2-F1
#
_entry.id   AF-A0A0Q5ZAX2-F1
#
_cell.length_a   1.000
_cell.length_b   1.000
_cell.length_c   1.000
_cell.angle_alpha   90.00
_cell.angle_beta   90.00
_cell.angle_gamma   90.00
#
_symmetry.space_group_name_H-M   'P 1'
#
loop_
_entity.id
_entity.type
_entity.pdbx_description
1 polymer ?
#
loop_
_entity_poly.entity_id
_entity_poly.type
_entity_poly.pdbx_seq_one_letter_code
_entity_poly.pdbx_strand_id
1 'polypeptide(L)'
;MLACYYTAWDTGTYKIDAVPVDFNVIYLFHAKPNGNPVNGSWNNVGDGSFKFEHYAEVTSAQVQRCRNRGQRVILTVGGAQAGFNFNTRQKSQNFVASFQDMYNRLGGLDGCDFNNFEANIGSSPAEMVWISQQLKAIYGPDFAITAPPQPNSLEDRAMLRAMSDAGVLTWAAPQYYDWSGFNAVGFISNRTNDWVYDLGADKVMLGLAANYANGPSLQDCIREWDVVKARHPGVRGMFCWSAQLNLSGGNTWGRTMVARL
;
A
#
# COMPACT_ATOMS: atom_id res chain seq x y z
N MET A 1 -7.88 -2.50 -11.73
CA MET A 1 -8.55 -2.46 -10.41
C MET A 1 -8.37 -1.09 -9.77
N LEU A 2 -9.28 -0.69 -8.88
CA LEU A 2 -9.18 0.53 -8.10
C LEU A 2 -8.90 0.19 -6.64
N ALA A 3 -8.02 0.95 -5.98
CA ALA A 3 -7.70 0.75 -4.58
C ALA A 3 -7.57 2.07 -3.81
N CYS A 4 -7.56 2.03 -2.48
CA CYS A 4 -7.39 3.22 -1.65
C CYS A 4 -6.72 2.88 -0.32
N TYR A 5 -5.95 3.83 0.20
CA TYR A 5 -5.65 3.84 1.63
C TYR A 5 -6.87 4.20 2.46
N TYR A 6 -7.06 3.54 3.58
CA TYR A 6 -8.01 3.93 4.63
C TYR A 6 -7.23 4.20 5.91
N THR A 7 -7.23 5.44 6.39
CA THR A 7 -6.50 5.84 7.60
C THR A 7 -7.28 5.45 8.86
N ALA A 8 -6.77 4.48 9.61
CA ALA A 8 -7.46 3.84 10.73
C ALA A 8 -7.65 4.75 11.96
N TRP A 9 -6.91 5.87 12.05
CA TRP A 9 -7.08 6.86 13.10
C TRP A 9 -8.14 7.93 12.79
N ASP A 10 -8.56 8.08 11.53
CA ASP A 10 -9.54 9.08 11.10
C ASP A 10 -10.84 8.40 10.66
N THR A 11 -11.61 7.95 11.66
CA THR A 11 -12.87 7.21 11.46
C THR A 11 -14.09 7.96 11.97
N GLY A 12 -13.91 9.23 12.40
CA GLY A 12 -14.97 10.06 12.96
C GLY A 12 -16.06 10.36 11.93
N THR A 13 -15.67 10.57 10.67
CA THR A 13 -16.59 10.88 9.57
C THR A 13 -16.96 9.65 8.75
N TYR A 14 -15.98 8.81 8.39
CA TYR A 14 -16.18 7.66 7.52
C TYR A 14 -15.59 6.39 8.14
N LYS A 15 -16.43 5.39 8.36
CA LYS A 15 -16.00 4.05 8.75
C LYS A 15 -15.42 3.30 7.54
N ILE A 16 -14.62 2.25 7.77
CA ILE A 16 -14.00 1.48 6.68
C ILE A 16 -15.04 0.84 5.76
N ASP A 17 -16.20 0.47 6.31
CA ASP A 17 -17.34 -0.05 5.55
C ASP A 17 -18.17 1.05 4.86
N ALA A 18 -17.78 2.31 4.96
CA ALA A 18 -18.28 3.39 4.10
C ALA A 18 -17.46 3.57 2.82
N VAL A 19 -16.30 2.90 2.68
CA VAL A 19 -15.50 2.92 1.45
C VAL A 19 -16.35 2.38 0.30
N PRO A 20 -16.48 3.12 -0.84
CA PRO A 20 -17.27 2.66 -1.98
C PRO A 20 -16.77 1.33 -2.54
N VAL A 21 -17.70 0.46 -2.97
CA VAL A 21 -17.36 -0.87 -3.50
C VAL A 21 -16.63 -0.83 -4.84
N ASP A 22 -16.63 0.32 -5.52
CA ASP A 22 -15.79 0.59 -6.70
C ASP A 22 -14.30 0.41 -6.39
N PHE A 23 -13.89 0.63 -5.13
CA PHE A 23 -12.54 0.32 -4.65
C PHE A 23 -12.44 -1.19 -4.35
N ASN A 24 -11.81 -1.95 -5.24
CA ASN A 24 -11.63 -3.39 -5.10
C ASN A 24 -10.70 -3.75 -3.93
N VAL A 25 -9.73 -2.89 -3.59
CA VAL A 25 -8.75 -3.12 -2.52
C VAL A 25 -8.73 -1.93 -1.56
N ILE A 26 -8.79 -2.22 -0.27
CA ILE A 26 -8.59 -1.26 0.82
C ILE A 26 -7.27 -1.59 1.51
N TYR A 27 -6.32 -0.67 1.45
CA TYR A 27 -5.11 -0.71 2.27
C TYR A 27 -5.43 -0.10 3.64
N LEU A 28 -5.55 -0.94 4.66
CA LEU A 28 -5.80 -0.53 6.04
C LEU A 28 -4.50 0.06 6.63
N PHE A 29 -4.47 1.38 6.77
CA PHE A 29 -3.29 2.14 7.15
C PHE A 29 -3.38 2.58 8.63
N HIS A 30 -2.49 2.19 9.53
CA HIS A 30 -1.39 1.22 9.39
C HIS A 30 -1.05 0.54 10.72
N ALA A 31 -0.22 -0.49 10.67
CA ALA A 31 0.52 -1.02 11.82
C ALA A 31 1.93 -0.43 11.88
N LYS A 32 2.44 -0.21 13.11
CA LYS A 32 3.74 0.41 13.37
C LYS A 32 4.67 -0.56 14.12
N PRO A 33 5.99 -0.36 14.11
CA PRO A 33 6.92 -1.09 14.97
C PRO A 33 6.50 -1.05 16.44
N ASN A 34 6.59 -2.20 17.11
CA ASN A 34 6.23 -2.35 18.51
C ASN A 34 7.40 -1.95 19.40
N GLY A 35 7.46 -0.67 19.73
CA GLY A 35 8.41 -0.09 20.66
C GLY A 35 7.97 1.31 21.09
N ASN A 36 8.76 1.92 21.97
CA ASN A 36 8.55 3.31 22.35
C ASN A 36 9.07 4.23 21.24
N PRO A 37 8.29 5.23 20.80
CA PRO A 37 8.75 6.17 19.79
C PRO A 37 9.93 6.99 20.33
N VAL A 38 10.87 7.32 19.45
CA VAL A 38 11.99 8.22 19.72
C VAL A 38 11.77 9.50 18.92
N ASN A 39 11.66 10.64 19.61
CA ASN A 39 11.39 11.95 18.98
C ASN A 39 10.13 11.94 18.08
N GLY A 40 9.08 11.26 18.51
CA GLY A 40 7.82 11.15 17.75
C GLY A 40 7.86 10.18 16.57
N SER A 41 8.97 9.45 16.38
CA SER A 41 9.12 8.46 15.31
C SER A 41 9.20 7.03 15.86
N TRP A 42 8.54 6.11 15.17
CA TRP A 42 8.63 4.66 15.37
C TRP A 42 9.68 4.01 14.46
N ASN A 43 10.47 4.80 13.75
CA ASN A 43 11.54 4.30 12.89
C ASN A 43 12.51 3.41 13.67
N ASN A 44 12.65 2.14 13.27
CA ASN A 44 13.59 1.16 13.84
C ASN A 44 13.46 0.93 15.36
N VAL A 45 12.28 1.17 15.96
CA VAL A 45 12.08 0.90 17.40
C VAL A 45 11.65 -0.55 17.64
N GLY A 46 11.98 -1.08 18.82
CA GLY A 46 11.57 -2.42 19.23
C GLY A 46 12.41 -3.54 18.61
N ASP A 47 11.84 -4.74 18.57
CA ASP A 47 12.53 -5.99 18.24
C ASP A 47 12.19 -6.56 16.85
N GLY A 48 11.45 -5.79 16.04
CA GLY A 48 10.93 -6.23 14.73
C GLY A 48 9.49 -6.72 14.76
N SER A 49 8.86 -6.85 15.93
CA SER A 49 7.42 -7.00 16.01
C SER A 49 6.69 -5.70 15.68
N PHE A 50 5.46 -5.81 15.18
CA PHE A 50 4.58 -4.69 14.82
C PHE A 50 3.28 -4.75 15.62
N LYS A 51 2.62 -3.60 15.75
CA LYS A 51 1.31 -3.46 16.39
C LYS A 51 0.37 -2.62 15.56
N PHE A 52 -0.89 -3.02 15.54
CA PHE A 52 -2.01 -2.22 15.10
C PHE A 52 -2.69 -1.67 16.36
N GLU A 53 -2.94 -0.36 16.43
CA GLU A 53 -3.50 0.26 17.65
C GLU A 53 -4.97 0.62 17.54
N HIS A 54 -5.54 0.55 16.32
CA HIS A 54 -6.87 1.07 16.00
C HIS A 54 -7.98 0.00 15.99
N TYR A 55 -7.89 -1.00 16.86
CA TYR A 55 -8.87 -2.10 16.91
C TYR A 55 -10.28 -1.64 17.35
N ALA A 56 -10.37 -0.51 18.07
CA ALA A 56 -11.65 0.05 18.48
C ALA A 56 -12.34 0.78 17.31
N GLU A 57 -11.55 1.41 16.45
CA GLU A 57 -12.00 2.19 15.29
C GLU A 57 -12.29 1.29 14.08
N VAL A 58 -11.51 0.22 13.93
CA VAL A 58 -11.60 -0.76 12.85
C VAL A 58 -11.77 -2.16 13.46
N THR A 59 -13.02 -2.55 13.64
CA THR A 59 -13.38 -3.86 14.19
C THR A 59 -13.28 -4.98 13.14
N SER A 60 -13.08 -6.22 13.60
CA SER A 60 -13.10 -7.39 12.72
C SER A 60 -14.41 -7.51 11.93
N ALA A 61 -15.55 -7.18 12.54
CA ALA A 61 -16.86 -7.19 11.87
C ALA A 61 -16.91 -6.19 10.70
N GLN A 62 -16.30 -5.02 10.82
CA GLN A 62 -16.21 -4.06 9.71
C GLN A 62 -15.31 -4.57 8.59
N VAL A 63 -14.14 -5.14 8.92
CA VAL A 63 -13.24 -5.78 7.96
C VAL A 63 -14.01 -6.88 7.21
N GLN A 64 -14.73 -7.75 7.91
CA GLN A 64 -15.52 -8.80 7.27
C GLN A 64 -16.68 -8.26 6.43
N ARG A 65 -17.32 -7.14 6.81
CA ARG A 65 -18.33 -6.51 5.93
C ARG A 65 -17.73 -6.05 4.61
N CYS A 66 -16.54 -5.45 4.62
CA CYS A 66 -15.82 -5.09 3.39
C CYS A 66 -15.49 -6.33 2.54
N ARG A 67 -15.01 -7.40 3.18
CA ARG A 67 -14.65 -8.65 2.49
C ARG A 67 -15.86 -9.38 1.90
N ASN A 68 -16.94 -9.47 2.65
CA ASN A 68 -18.18 -10.14 2.23
C ASN A 68 -18.88 -9.44 1.06
N ARG A 69 -18.63 -8.15 0.86
CA ARG A 69 -19.11 -7.40 -0.32
C ARG A 69 -18.11 -7.35 -1.48
N GLY A 70 -17.07 -8.19 -1.44
CA GLY A 70 -16.15 -8.40 -2.56
C GLY A 70 -14.91 -7.52 -2.59
N GLN A 71 -14.68 -6.68 -1.57
CA GLN A 71 -13.44 -5.91 -1.47
C GLN A 71 -12.36 -6.75 -0.77
N ARG A 72 -11.09 -6.52 -1.11
CA ARG A 72 -9.95 -7.07 -0.37
C ARG A 72 -9.48 -6.07 0.67
N VAL A 73 -9.12 -6.54 1.85
CA VAL A 73 -8.53 -5.69 2.91
C VAL A 73 -7.11 -6.15 3.17
N ILE A 74 -6.14 -5.29 2.86
CA ILE A 74 -4.70 -5.53 3.00
C ILE A 74 -4.20 -4.66 4.15
N LEU A 75 -3.50 -5.22 5.13
CA LEU A 75 -2.93 -4.44 6.22
C LEU A 75 -1.62 -3.81 5.76
N THR A 76 -1.52 -2.49 5.87
CA THR A 76 -0.26 -1.79 5.64
C THR A 76 0.56 -1.74 6.91
N VAL A 77 1.83 -2.10 6.78
CA VAL A 77 2.84 -2.01 7.83
C VAL A 77 3.83 -0.90 7.47
N GLY A 78 4.13 -0.02 8.42
CA GLY A 78 5.01 1.12 8.21
C GLY A 78 4.26 2.41 7.90
N GLY A 79 4.80 3.22 6.98
CA GLY A 79 4.40 4.59 6.68
C GLY A 79 5.44 5.60 7.16
N ALA A 80 5.19 6.88 6.87
CA ALA A 80 6.00 7.99 7.37
C ALA A 80 6.25 7.86 8.88
N GLN A 81 7.53 7.94 9.27
CA GLN A 81 7.99 7.80 10.66
C GLN A 81 7.65 6.45 11.34
N ALA A 82 7.33 5.40 10.58
CA ALA A 82 7.05 4.07 11.11
C ALA A 82 7.81 2.95 10.38
N GLY A 83 8.93 3.27 9.72
CA GLY A 83 9.73 2.28 9.02
C GLY A 83 10.52 1.34 9.93
N PHE A 84 10.96 0.20 9.39
CA PHE A 84 11.74 -0.78 10.11
C PHE A 84 12.71 -1.55 9.21
N ASN A 85 13.99 -1.59 9.57
CA ASN A 85 14.99 -2.37 8.87
C ASN A 85 14.98 -3.83 9.36
N PHE A 86 14.38 -4.71 8.55
CA PHE A 86 14.46 -6.17 8.72
C PHE A 86 15.84 -6.68 8.29
N ASN A 87 16.87 -6.50 9.13
CA ASN A 87 18.24 -6.90 8.82
C ASN A 87 18.70 -8.20 9.48
N THR A 88 17.84 -8.88 10.24
CA THR A 88 18.13 -10.19 10.83
C THR A 88 16.92 -11.10 10.78
N ARG A 89 17.15 -12.41 10.72
CA ARG A 89 16.08 -13.40 10.73
C ARG A 89 15.20 -13.34 11.98
N GLN A 90 15.77 -13.05 13.14
CA GLN A 90 15.00 -12.91 14.38
C GLN A 90 13.95 -11.79 14.28
N LYS A 91 14.33 -10.63 13.72
CA LYS A 91 13.39 -9.51 13.50
C LYS A 91 12.28 -9.90 12.54
N SER A 92 12.63 -10.62 11.47
CA SER A 92 11.65 -11.14 10.50
C SER A 92 10.68 -12.13 11.13
N GLN A 93 11.16 -13.02 12.01
CA GLN A 93 10.32 -13.95 12.76
C GLN A 93 9.37 -13.21 13.71
N ASN A 94 9.87 -12.20 14.42
CA ASN A 94 9.06 -11.35 15.30
C ASN A 94 7.96 -10.61 14.51
N PHE A 95 8.29 -10.14 13.30
CA PHE A 95 7.31 -9.55 12.39
C PHE A 95 6.22 -10.55 12.01
N VAL A 96 6.58 -11.73 11.50
CA VAL A 96 5.60 -12.75 11.09
C VAL A 96 4.68 -13.15 12.25
N ALA A 97 5.23 -13.36 13.45
CA ALA A 97 4.46 -13.71 14.63
C ALA A 97 3.48 -12.60 15.04
N SER A 98 3.93 -11.35 15.07
CA SER A 98 3.05 -10.21 15.40
C SER A 98 2.03 -9.89 14.31
N PHE A 99 2.36 -10.10 13.04
CA PHE A 99 1.40 -10.01 11.94
C PHE A 99 0.29 -11.05 12.08
N GLN A 100 0.60 -12.26 12.53
CA GLN A 100 -0.40 -13.28 12.79
C GLN A 100 -1.37 -12.90 13.93
N ASP A 101 -0.89 -12.26 15.00
CA ASP A 101 -1.77 -11.69 16.02
C ASP A 101 -2.73 -10.65 15.42
N MET A 102 -2.20 -9.71 14.64
CA MET A 102 -3.00 -8.66 14.00
C MET A 102 -4.02 -9.23 13.02
N TYR A 103 -3.61 -10.20 12.20
CA TYR A 103 -4.49 -10.93 11.29
C TYR A 103 -5.66 -11.57 12.03
N ASN A 104 -5.39 -12.31 13.11
CA ASN A 104 -6.42 -13.00 13.89
C ASN A 104 -7.39 -12.01 14.54
N ARG A 105 -6.87 -10.94 15.14
CA ARG A 105 -7.69 -9.91 15.81
C ARG A 105 -8.56 -9.10 14.86
N LEU A 106 -8.12 -8.89 13.62
CA LEU A 106 -8.91 -8.28 12.55
C LEU A 106 -9.89 -9.27 11.90
N GLY A 107 -9.91 -10.54 12.32
CA GLY A 107 -10.80 -11.57 11.77
C GLY A 107 -10.37 -12.08 10.39
N GLY A 108 -9.11 -11.85 10.02
CA GLY A 108 -8.53 -12.21 8.73
C GLY A 108 -8.39 -11.04 7.77
N LEU A 109 -7.37 -11.13 6.92
CA LEU A 109 -6.96 -10.14 5.93
C LEU A 109 -6.63 -10.83 4.60
N ASP A 110 -6.54 -10.05 3.54
CA ASP A 110 -6.22 -10.54 2.18
C ASP A 110 -4.76 -10.27 1.78
N GLY A 111 -3.98 -9.56 2.60
CA GLY A 111 -2.57 -9.31 2.30
C GLY A 111 -1.82 -8.46 3.33
N CYS A 112 -0.53 -8.27 3.04
CA CYS A 112 0.38 -7.34 3.70
C CYS A 112 0.94 -6.32 2.68
N ASP A 113 0.85 -5.04 3.00
CA ASP A 113 1.43 -3.94 2.23
C ASP A 113 2.62 -3.37 2.99
N PHE A 114 3.83 -3.50 2.44
CA PHE A 114 5.06 -3.04 3.07
C PHE A 114 5.33 -1.57 2.73
N ASN A 115 4.81 -0.63 3.51
CA ASN A 115 5.12 0.79 3.35
C ASN A 115 6.36 1.19 4.16
N ASN A 116 7.50 0.55 3.89
CA ASN A 116 8.74 0.89 4.57
C ASN A 116 9.50 2.08 3.93
N PHE A 117 9.05 2.47 2.73
CA PHE A 117 9.77 3.36 1.83
C PHE A 117 9.68 4.83 2.23
N GLU A 118 8.53 5.26 2.78
CA GLU A 118 8.34 6.64 3.26
C GLU A 118 9.27 7.02 4.43
N ALA A 119 9.80 6.04 5.16
CA ALA A 119 10.69 6.29 6.28
C ALA A 119 12.17 6.47 5.87
N ASN A 120 12.51 6.21 4.61
CA ASN A 120 13.89 6.15 4.10
C ASN A 120 14.81 5.25 4.97
N ILE A 121 14.26 4.11 5.41
CA ILE A 121 14.99 3.11 6.16
C ILE A 121 15.26 1.95 5.22
N GLY A 122 16.54 1.65 4.97
CA GLY A 122 16.92 0.49 4.17
C GLY A 122 16.30 -0.79 4.71
N SER A 123 15.91 -1.70 3.81
CA SER A 123 15.47 -3.06 4.13
C SER A 123 16.43 -4.08 3.53
N SER A 124 16.49 -5.28 4.10
CA SER A 124 17.17 -6.41 3.45
C SER A 124 16.24 -7.10 2.45
N PRO A 125 16.61 -7.22 1.16
CA PRO A 125 15.82 -7.99 0.20
C PRO A 125 15.63 -9.45 0.65
N ALA A 126 16.67 -10.06 1.22
CA ALA A 126 16.63 -11.45 1.67
C ALA A 126 15.58 -11.66 2.77
N GLU A 127 15.49 -10.72 3.72
CA GLU A 127 14.52 -10.82 4.82
C GLU A 127 13.10 -10.46 4.37
N MET A 128 12.93 -9.45 3.52
CA MET A 128 11.63 -9.11 2.93
C MET A 128 11.04 -10.26 2.12
N VAL A 129 11.87 -10.94 1.32
CA VAL A 129 11.50 -12.16 0.60
C VAL A 129 11.13 -13.27 1.57
N TRP A 130 11.94 -13.52 2.59
CA TRP A 130 11.66 -14.58 3.55
C TRP A 130 10.36 -14.34 4.31
N ILE A 131 10.11 -13.12 4.81
CA ILE A 131 8.85 -12.75 5.47
C ILE A 131 7.68 -13.04 4.52
N SER A 132 7.78 -12.59 3.28
CA SER A 132 6.72 -12.77 2.29
C SER A 132 6.43 -14.23 1.99
N GLN A 133 7.46 -15.07 1.91
CA GLN A 133 7.33 -16.53 1.79
C GLN A 133 6.61 -17.14 3.01
N GLN A 134 6.95 -16.71 4.24
CA GLN A 134 6.27 -17.20 5.44
C GLN A 134 4.80 -16.80 5.46
N LEU A 135 4.47 -15.55 5.15
CA LEU A 135 3.08 -15.09 5.11
C LEU A 135 2.27 -15.87 4.06
N LYS A 136 2.81 -16.08 2.86
CA LYS A 136 2.16 -16.91 1.83
C LYS A 136 2.05 -18.39 2.22
N ALA A 137 3.02 -18.93 2.95
CA ALA A 137 2.92 -20.30 3.47
C ALA A 137 1.81 -20.45 4.51
N ILE A 138 1.60 -19.43 5.36
CA ILE A 138 0.57 -19.45 6.42
C ILE A 138 -0.83 -19.20 5.84
N TYR A 139 -0.98 -18.20 4.96
CA TYR A 139 -2.29 -17.72 4.49
C TYR A 139 -2.67 -18.19 3.09
N GLY A 140 -1.77 -18.90 2.40
CA GLY A 140 -1.97 -19.41 1.06
C GLY A 140 -1.33 -18.55 -0.05
N PRO A 141 -1.19 -19.12 -1.25
CA PRO A 141 -0.47 -18.48 -2.37
C PRO A 141 -1.11 -17.16 -2.83
N ASP A 142 -2.43 -17.03 -2.67
CA ASP A 142 -3.21 -15.84 -3.05
C ASP A 142 -3.09 -14.68 -2.06
N PHE A 143 -2.44 -14.87 -0.89
CA PHE A 143 -2.22 -13.80 0.08
C PHE A 143 -1.35 -12.71 -0.55
N ALA A 144 -1.88 -11.50 -0.65
CA ALA A 144 -1.23 -10.42 -1.38
C ALA A 144 -0.03 -9.88 -0.60
N ILE A 145 1.07 -9.67 -1.33
CA ILE A 145 2.25 -8.95 -0.86
C ILE A 145 2.42 -7.75 -1.77
N THR A 146 2.27 -6.56 -1.21
CA THR A 146 2.30 -5.30 -1.95
C THR A 146 3.27 -4.32 -1.33
N ALA A 147 3.56 -3.26 -2.07
CA ALA A 147 4.45 -2.21 -1.63
C ALA A 147 4.10 -0.90 -2.35
N PRO A 148 4.17 0.25 -1.66
CA PRO A 148 3.94 1.56 -2.25
C PRO A 148 5.26 2.37 -2.33
N PRO A 149 6.20 2.01 -3.23
CA PRO A 149 7.54 2.60 -3.24
C PRO A 149 7.54 4.09 -3.59
N GLN A 150 8.62 4.77 -3.24
CA GLN A 150 8.91 6.11 -3.74
C GLN A 150 9.21 6.04 -5.25
N PRO A 151 8.47 6.76 -6.13
CA PRO A 151 8.55 6.51 -7.57
C PRO A 151 9.92 6.70 -8.21
N ASN A 152 10.75 7.58 -7.63
CA ASN A 152 12.06 7.93 -8.16
C ASN A 152 13.22 7.15 -7.51
N SER A 153 12.95 6.31 -6.51
CA SER A 153 13.99 5.59 -5.77
C SER A 153 14.50 4.38 -6.56
N LEU A 154 15.79 4.38 -6.91
CA LEU A 154 16.44 3.22 -7.54
C LEU A 154 16.57 2.05 -6.55
N GLU A 155 16.72 2.35 -5.26
CA GLU A 155 16.82 1.37 -4.19
C GLU A 155 15.51 0.61 -4.02
N ASP A 156 14.37 1.32 -4.05
CA ASP A 156 13.04 0.73 -3.96
C ASP A 156 12.74 -0.15 -5.17
N ARG A 157 13.14 0.31 -6.37
CA ARG A 157 13.03 -0.46 -7.60
C ARG A 157 13.82 -1.76 -7.52
N ALA A 158 15.08 -1.70 -7.09
CA ALA A 158 15.92 -2.88 -6.92
C ALA A 158 15.35 -3.86 -5.88
N MET A 159 14.85 -3.35 -4.76
CA MET A 159 14.18 -4.13 -3.72
C MET A 159 12.97 -4.89 -4.27
N LEU A 160 12.06 -4.19 -4.95
CA LEU A 160 10.83 -4.79 -5.45
C LEU A 160 11.07 -5.71 -6.65
N ARG A 161 12.10 -5.44 -7.47
CA ARG A 161 12.58 -6.39 -8.48
C ARG A 161 13.04 -7.68 -7.82
N ALA A 162 13.85 -7.62 -6.77
CA ALA A 162 14.29 -8.83 -6.05
C ALA A 162 13.10 -9.63 -5.45
N MET A 163 12.09 -8.95 -4.90
CA MET A 163 10.86 -9.60 -4.43
C MET A 163 10.02 -10.20 -5.57
N SER A 164 9.99 -9.54 -6.73
CA SER A 164 9.33 -10.06 -7.94
C SER A 164 10.03 -11.29 -8.49
N ASP A 165 11.37 -11.26 -8.60
CA ASP A 165 12.19 -12.38 -9.08
C ASP A 165 12.09 -13.61 -8.15
N ALA A 166 11.93 -13.37 -6.85
CA ALA A 166 11.65 -14.42 -5.87
C ALA A 166 10.20 -14.96 -5.92
N GLY A 167 9.34 -14.41 -6.77
CA GLY A 167 7.95 -14.85 -6.95
C GLY A 167 7.01 -14.48 -5.80
N VAL A 168 7.41 -13.56 -4.91
CA VAL A 168 6.60 -13.21 -3.72
C VAL A 168 5.79 -11.94 -3.91
N LEU A 169 6.26 -10.99 -4.72
CA LEU A 169 5.57 -9.71 -4.94
C LEU A 169 4.31 -9.92 -5.78
N THR A 170 3.17 -9.43 -5.28
CA THR A 170 1.90 -9.49 -6.02
C THR A 170 1.74 -8.25 -6.92
N TRP A 171 2.04 -7.06 -6.41
CA TRP A 171 2.24 -5.85 -7.21
C TRP A 171 2.93 -4.74 -6.39
N ALA A 172 3.51 -3.76 -7.10
CA ALA A 172 3.99 -2.50 -6.56
C ALA A 172 3.07 -1.36 -7.00
N ALA A 173 2.96 -0.33 -6.16
CA ALA A 173 2.14 0.83 -6.44
C ALA A 173 2.89 2.14 -6.11
N PRO A 174 3.79 2.61 -6.99
CA PRO A 174 4.59 3.81 -6.73
C PRO A 174 3.73 5.04 -6.41
N GLN A 175 4.13 5.80 -5.39
CA GLN A 175 3.37 6.92 -4.83
C GLN A 175 3.66 8.25 -5.54
N TYR A 176 2.84 8.62 -6.52
CA TYR A 176 2.96 9.89 -7.25
C TYR A 176 2.21 11.03 -6.53
N TYR A 177 2.61 11.33 -5.29
CA TYR A 177 2.14 12.47 -4.51
C TYR A 177 3.26 12.91 -3.55
N ASP A 178 3.02 13.96 -2.77
CA ASP A 178 3.97 14.68 -1.92
C ASP A 178 5.09 15.44 -2.65
N TRP A 179 4.94 15.62 -3.96
CA TRP A 179 5.81 16.46 -4.77
C TRP A 179 5.08 17.04 -5.98
N SER A 180 5.14 18.36 -6.14
CA SER A 180 4.42 19.08 -7.20
C SER A 180 4.85 18.70 -8.62
N GLY A 181 6.08 18.19 -8.79
CA GLY A 181 6.60 17.75 -10.08
C GLY A 181 5.80 16.62 -10.73
N PHE A 182 4.99 15.88 -9.97
CA PHE A 182 4.09 14.86 -10.51
C PHE A 182 2.93 15.42 -11.35
N ASN A 183 2.67 16.74 -11.30
CA ASN A 183 1.72 17.41 -12.20
C ASN A 183 2.31 17.65 -13.60
N ALA A 184 3.63 17.53 -13.79
CA ALA A 184 4.26 17.78 -15.08
C ALA A 184 3.83 16.74 -16.12
N VAL A 185 3.53 17.21 -17.34
CA VAL A 185 3.04 16.35 -18.42
C VAL A 185 4.07 15.28 -18.77
N GLY A 186 3.63 14.02 -18.73
CA GLY A 186 4.43 12.84 -19.05
C GLY A 186 5.26 12.33 -17.87
N PHE A 187 5.29 13.00 -16.71
CA PHE A 187 6.17 12.59 -15.62
C PHE A 187 5.78 11.21 -15.07
N ILE A 188 4.52 11.07 -14.66
CA ILE A 188 4.01 9.82 -14.06
C ILE A 188 4.11 8.68 -15.08
N SER A 189 3.65 8.90 -16.32
CA SER A 189 3.69 7.88 -17.37
C SER A 189 5.10 7.46 -17.77
N ASN A 190 6.05 8.39 -17.86
CA ASN A 190 7.44 8.04 -18.15
C ASN A 190 8.07 7.26 -16.98
N ARG A 191 7.81 7.67 -15.72
CA ARG A 191 8.31 6.91 -14.58
C ARG A 191 7.64 5.55 -14.46
N THR A 192 6.37 5.42 -14.88
CA THR A 192 5.68 4.12 -14.90
C THR A 192 6.37 3.14 -15.87
N ASN A 193 6.93 3.61 -16.99
CA ASN A 193 7.67 2.75 -17.91
C ASN A 193 8.83 2.02 -17.21
N ASP A 194 9.55 2.72 -16.32
CA ASP A 194 10.65 2.16 -15.55
C ASP A 194 10.17 1.02 -14.64
N TRP A 195 9.05 1.21 -13.94
CA TRP A 195 8.45 0.21 -13.07
C TRP A 195 7.92 -0.99 -13.85
N VAL A 196 7.32 -0.76 -15.01
CA VAL A 196 6.83 -1.83 -15.90
C VAL A 196 8.01 -2.63 -16.47
N TYR A 197 9.11 -1.97 -16.84
CA TYR A 197 10.33 -2.65 -17.27
C TYR A 197 10.91 -3.54 -16.15
N ASP A 198 10.75 -3.14 -14.89
CA ASP A 198 11.25 -3.90 -13.76
C ASP A 198 10.40 -5.09 -13.36
N LEU A 199 9.08 -4.92 -13.33
CA LEU A 199 8.18 -5.86 -12.65
C LEU A 199 7.21 -6.57 -13.61
N GLY A 200 7.04 -6.06 -14.82
CA GLY A 200 5.94 -6.39 -15.72
C GLY A 200 4.67 -5.58 -15.39
N ALA A 201 3.88 -5.28 -16.41
CA ALA A 201 2.71 -4.40 -16.29
C ALA A 201 1.66 -4.94 -15.31
N ASP A 202 1.46 -6.26 -15.28
CA ASP A 202 0.52 -6.97 -14.41
C ASP A 202 0.80 -6.81 -12.90
N LYS A 203 2.01 -6.34 -12.55
CA LYS A 203 2.47 -6.06 -11.18
C LYS A 203 2.63 -4.58 -10.87
N VAL A 204 2.19 -3.67 -11.74
CA VAL A 204 2.31 -2.23 -11.50
C VAL A 204 0.94 -1.59 -11.36
N MET A 205 0.77 -0.79 -10.31
CA MET A 205 -0.34 0.14 -10.12
C MET A 205 0.19 1.57 -9.99
N LEU A 206 -0.65 2.58 -10.22
CA LEU A 206 -0.31 3.98 -10.00
C LEU A 206 -0.87 4.47 -8.65
N GLY A 207 -0.02 4.94 -7.75
CA GLY A 207 -0.44 5.67 -6.56
C GLY A 207 -0.66 7.13 -6.86
N LEU A 208 -1.89 7.60 -6.71
CA LEU A 208 -2.31 8.95 -7.09
C LEU A 208 -2.96 9.67 -5.91
N ALA A 209 -3.18 10.96 -6.07
CA ALA A 209 -3.92 11.77 -5.10
C ALA A 209 -5.41 11.79 -5.44
N ALA A 210 -6.28 11.50 -4.46
CA ALA A 210 -7.70 11.77 -4.60
C ALA A 210 -7.98 13.28 -4.43
N ASN A 211 -8.66 13.67 -3.35
CA ASN A 211 -8.81 15.08 -2.99
C ASN A 211 -7.65 15.56 -2.09
N TYR A 212 -6.41 15.23 -2.48
CA TYR A 212 -5.21 15.54 -1.69
C TYR A 212 -4.42 16.66 -2.37
N ALA A 213 -4.25 17.78 -1.67
CA ALA A 213 -3.66 18.99 -2.25
C ALA A 213 -2.18 18.84 -2.65
N ASN A 214 -1.45 17.91 -2.02
CA ASN A 214 -0.03 17.70 -2.28
C ASN A 214 0.22 16.62 -3.34
N GLY A 215 -0.66 16.47 -4.34
CA GLY A 215 -0.49 15.49 -5.41
C GLY A 215 -1.05 15.96 -6.74
N PRO A 216 -1.06 15.08 -7.76
CA PRO A 216 -1.59 15.41 -9.08
C PRO A 216 -3.07 15.77 -9.00
N SER A 217 -3.48 16.78 -9.76
CA SER A 217 -4.91 17.09 -9.92
C SER A 217 -5.67 15.90 -10.52
N LEU A 218 -7.01 15.87 -10.41
CA LEU A 218 -7.81 14.85 -11.09
C LEU A 218 -7.57 14.85 -12.61
N GLN A 219 -7.40 16.02 -13.23
CA GLN A 219 -7.12 16.10 -14.67
C GLN A 219 -5.75 15.53 -15.02
N ASP A 220 -4.74 15.74 -14.17
CA ASP A 220 -3.42 15.14 -14.36
C ASP A 220 -3.45 13.63 -14.13
N CYS A 221 -4.21 13.16 -13.14
CA CYS A 221 -4.45 11.73 -12.93
C CYS A 221 -5.05 11.07 -14.19
N ILE A 222 -6.10 11.68 -14.77
CA ILE A 222 -6.74 11.19 -16.00
C ILE A 222 -5.73 11.16 -17.15
N ARG A 223 -5.07 12.28 -17.39
CA ARG A 223 -4.12 12.45 -18.50
C ARG A 223 -2.98 11.43 -18.43
N GLU A 224 -2.38 11.26 -17.26
CA GLU A 224 -1.28 10.30 -17.09
C GLU A 224 -1.77 8.85 -17.15
N TRP A 225 -2.93 8.54 -16.56
CA TRP A 225 -3.50 7.20 -16.63
C TRP A 225 -3.80 6.78 -18.07
N ASP A 226 -4.46 7.63 -18.86
CA ASP A 226 -4.83 7.31 -20.24
C ASP A 226 -3.57 7.00 -21.08
N VAL A 227 -2.48 7.77 -20.87
CA VAL A 227 -1.18 7.51 -21.52
C VAL A 227 -0.57 6.20 -21.05
N VAL A 228 -0.56 5.91 -19.74
CA VAL A 228 -0.03 4.66 -19.21
C VAL A 228 -0.82 3.47 -19.75
N LYS A 229 -2.15 3.52 -19.70
CA LYS A 229 -3.02 2.42 -20.13
C LYS A 229 -2.87 2.13 -21.63
N ALA A 230 -2.69 3.17 -22.45
CA ALA A 230 -2.40 3.00 -23.87
C ALA A 230 -1.05 2.32 -24.14
N ARG A 231 0.00 2.67 -23.36
CA ARG A 231 1.35 2.08 -23.49
C ARG A 231 1.46 0.68 -22.89
N HIS A 232 0.77 0.46 -21.78
CA HIS A 232 0.84 -0.75 -20.96
C HIS A 232 -0.58 -1.24 -20.63
N PRO A 233 -1.30 -1.87 -21.59
CA PRO A 233 -2.68 -2.30 -21.37
C PRO A 233 -2.86 -3.25 -20.18
N GLY A 234 -1.81 -4.00 -19.85
CA GLY A 234 -1.75 -4.91 -18.70
C GLY A 234 -1.50 -4.26 -17.35
N VAL A 235 -1.35 -2.93 -17.27
CA VAL A 235 -1.15 -2.25 -15.98
C VAL A 235 -2.32 -2.55 -15.05
N ARG A 236 -2.00 -2.93 -13.81
CA ARG A 236 -2.95 -3.58 -12.91
C ARG A 236 -4.05 -2.64 -12.41
N GLY A 237 -3.77 -1.34 -12.34
CA GLY A 237 -4.73 -0.35 -11.90
C GLY A 237 -4.10 0.87 -11.24
N MET A 238 -4.85 1.45 -10.31
CA MET A 238 -4.44 2.61 -9.56
C MET A 238 -4.96 2.55 -8.13
N PHE A 239 -4.32 3.27 -7.22
CA PHE A 239 -4.84 3.52 -5.89
C PHE A 239 -4.73 4.99 -5.52
N CYS A 240 -5.47 5.42 -4.52
CA CYS A 240 -5.37 6.79 -4.01
C CYS A 240 -5.01 6.88 -2.52
N TRP A 241 -4.25 7.92 -2.18
CA TRP A 241 -4.32 8.55 -0.87
C TRP A 241 -5.44 9.60 -0.88
N SER A 242 -6.54 9.44 -0.16
CA SER A 242 -7.01 8.27 0.60
C SER A 242 -8.53 8.14 0.42
N ALA A 243 -9.16 7.09 0.95
CA ALA A 243 -10.61 6.91 0.91
C ALA A 243 -11.35 8.07 1.58
N GLN A 244 -10.86 8.52 2.74
CA GLN A 244 -11.42 9.67 3.46
C GLN A 244 -11.37 10.95 2.61
N LEU A 245 -10.24 11.23 1.95
CA LEU A 245 -10.11 12.39 1.08
C LEU A 245 -10.99 12.26 -0.17
N ASN A 246 -11.05 11.07 -0.77
CA ASN A 246 -11.96 10.82 -1.88
C ASN A 246 -13.43 11.08 -1.48
N LEU A 247 -13.86 10.58 -0.32
CA LEU A 247 -15.22 10.78 0.19
C LEU A 247 -15.50 12.25 0.56
N SER A 248 -14.54 12.96 1.16
CA SER A 248 -14.68 14.40 1.43
C SER A 248 -14.80 15.24 0.16
N GLY A 249 -14.17 14.78 -0.95
CA GLY A 249 -14.35 15.32 -2.30
C GLY A 249 -15.59 14.82 -3.04
N GLY A 250 -16.55 14.19 -2.35
CA GLY A 250 -17.81 13.71 -2.93
C GLY A 250 -17.68 12.43 -3.77
N ASN A 251 -16.61 11.66 -3.60
CA ASN A 251 -16.25 10.49 -4.42
C ASN A 251 -16.05 10.82 -5.91
N THR A 252 -15.71 12.07 -6.23
CA THR A 252 -15.53 12.52 -7.62
C THR A 252 -14.35 11.81 -8.27
N TRP A 253 -13.23 11.67 -7.56
CA TRP A 253 -12.05 10.97 -8.06
C TRP A 253 -12.34 9.50 -8.30
N GLY A 254 -12.88 8.79 -7.30
CA GLY A 254 -13.17 7.35 -7.39
C GLY A 254 -14.10 7.01 -8.57
N ARG A 255 -15.22 7.73 -8.71
CA ARG A 255 -16.17 7.53 -9.84
C ARG A 255 -15.54 7.83 -11.20
N THR A 256 -14.72 8.88 -11.28
CA THR A 256 -14.10 9.26 -12.56
C THR A 256 -13.06 8.23 -12.97
N MET A 257 -12.24 7.79 -12.02
CA MET A 257 -11.12 6.89 -12.30
C MET A 257 -11.55 5.44 -12.51
N VAL A 258 -12.58 4.95 -11.81
CA VAL A 258 -13.11 3.58 -12.04
C VAL A 258 -13.65 3.41 -13.46
N ALA A 259 -14.24 4.46 -14.04
CA ALA A 259 -14.75 4.44 -15.42
C ALA A 259 -13.65 4.33 -16.49
N ARG A 260 -12.37 4.39 -16.09
CA ARG A 260 -11.20 4.33 -16.99
C ARG A 260 -10.38 3.04 -16.86
N LEU A 261 -10.77 2.13 -15.97
CA LEU A 261 -10.07 0.86 -15.74
C LEU A 261 -10.38 -0.16 -16.84
#